data_AF-A0A7S1BZQ5-F1
#
_entry.id   AF-A0A7S1BZQ5-F1
#
_cell.length_a   1.000
_cell.length_b   1.000
_cell.length_c   1.000
_cell.angle_alpha   90.00
_cell.angle_beta   90.00
_cell.angle_gamma   90.00
#
_symmetry.space_group_name_H-M   'P 1'
#
loop_
_entity.id
_entity.type
_entity.pdbx_description
1 polymer ?
#
loop_
_entity_poly.entity_id
_entity_poly.type
_entity_poly.pdbx_seq_one_letter_code
_entity_poly.pdbx_strand_id
1 'polypeptide(L)'
;TATNLLLVYGLRQASTEPERTDDTLKPKLVAGGIAAAFAVSAVLGPTLLSAHTPFLFGIGNLPDALVYSLPWAAAHSDPVNSLSIPTWAIHYSSVIEYVFAMSLVWRYAEVTGNERWKGLTWGMLPLHASGVCACTYHFFYNPSDLQFLVTLQAFTTLLGNITLAYAAYRIAISNGWTLGELNPLPKSQTDPRGLVVEVNAAKPLLTYAAEESEFSLAIKLAGFTFLAAS
;
A
#
# COMPACT_ATOMS: atom_id res chain seq x y z
N THR A 1 -4.23 1.38 3.49
CA THR A 1 -4.17 0.79 4.85
C THR A 1 -3.69 -0.65 4.89
N ALA A 2 -4.52 -1.69 4.68
CA ALA A 2 -4.09 -3.09 4.95
C ALA A 2 -2.88 -3.56 4.11
N THR A 3 -2.83 -3.24 2.82
CA THR A 3 -1.71 -3.59 1.94
C THR A 3 -0.41 -2.90 2.35
N ASN A 4 -0.48 -1.64 2.80
CA ASN A 4 0.68 -0.90 3.28
C ASN A 4 1.22 -1.48 4.60
N LEU A 5 0.33 -1.91 5.49
CA LEU A 5 0.70 -2.63 6.72
C LEU A 5 1.41 -3.95 6.42
N LEU A 6 0.93 -4.71 5.43
CA LEU A 6 1.58 -5.94 4.98
C LEU A 6 2.97 -5.66 4.38
N LEU A 7 3.12 -4.55 3.65
CA LEU A 7 4.40 -4.12 3.09
C LEU A 7 5.40 -3.71 4.18
N VAL A 8 4.96 -2.89 5.15
CA VAL A 8 5.76 -2.46 6.31
C VAL A 8 6.18 -3.67 7.13
N TYR A 9 5.23 -4.57 7.45
CA TYR A 9 5.48 -5.79 8.21
C TYR A 9 6.46 -6.69 7.47
N GLY A 10 6.23 -6.93 6.17
CA GLY A 10 7.12 -7.75 5.34
C GLY A 10 8.54 -7.21 5.23
N LEU A 11 8.71 -5.90 5.00
CA LEU A 11 10.03 -5.27 4.89
C LEU A 11 10.76 -5.23 6.24
N ARG A 12 10.07 -4.93 7.34
CA ARG A 12 10.66 -4.95 8.69
C ARG A 12 11.10 -6.38 9.03
N GLN A 13 10.24 -7.37 8.80
CA GLN A 13 10.55 -8.77 9.04
C GLN A 13 11.73 -9.25 8.19
N ALA A 14 11.78 -8.89 6.90
CA ALA A 14 12.91 -9.17 6.02
C ALA A 14 14.22 -8.48 6.46
N SER A 15 14.13 -7.39 7.23
CA SER A 15 15.30 -6.68 7.77
C SER A 15 15.79 -7.25 9.10
N THR A 16 14.90 -7.85 9.91
CA THR A 16 15.22 -8.35 11.25
C THR A 16 15.47 -9.86 11.29
N GLU A 17 14.91 -10.63 10.36
CA GLU A 17 14.98 -12.10 10.32
C GLU A 17 15.42 -12.60 8.92
N PRO A 18 16.66 -12.31 8.47
CA PRO A 18 17.09 -12.57 7.09
C PRO A 18 17.22 -14.07 6.74
N GLU A 19 17.33 -14.96 7.72
CA GLU A 19 17.47 -16.42 7.51
C GLU A 19 16.14 -17.19 7.59
N ARG A 20 15.01 -16.50 7.75
CA ARG A 20 13.70 -17.16 7.89
C ARG A 20 13.18 -17.65 6.55
N THR A 21 13.06 -18.97 6.40
CA THR A 21 12.62 -19.64 5.16
C THR A 21 11.20 -20.21 5.22
N ASP A 22 10.39 -19.82 6.21
CA ASP A 22 9.06 -20.40 6.39
C ASP A 22 8.11 -19.99 5.24
N ASP A 23 7.82 -20.91 4.31
CA ASP A 23 6.74 -20.72 3.33
C ASP A 23 5.37 -20.87 4.01
N THR A 24 5.02 -19.89 4.83
CA THR A 24 3.76 -19.94 5.59
C THR A 24 2.58 -19.66 4.66
N LEU A 25 1.58 -20.54 4.70
CA LEU A 25 0.34 -20.38 3.94
C LEU A 25 -0.51 -19.18 4.42
N LYS A 26 -0.33 -18.76 5.69
CA LYS A 26 -1.16 -17.76 6.37
C LYS A 26 -1.12 -16.36 5.71
N PRO A 27 0.05 -15.76 5.39
CA PRO A 27 0.10 -14.44 4.74
C PRO A 27 -0.51 -14.47 3.34
N LYS A 28 -0.31 -15.56 2.59
CA LYS A 28 -0.90 -15.75 1.24
C LYS A 28 -2.42 -15.82 1.30
N LEU A 29 -2.97 -16.56 2.27
CA LEU A 29 -4.42 -16.63 2.50
C LEU A 29 -5.02 -15.30 2.94
N VAL A 30 -4.35 -14.57 3.83
CA VAL A 30 -4.79 -13.22 4.26
C VAL A 30 -4.80 -12.25 3.08
N ALA A 31 -3.73 -12.21 2.28
CA ALA A 31 -3.66 -11.37 1.09
C ALA A 31 -4.73 -11.76 0.06
N GLY A 32 -4.92 -13.06 -0.19
CA GLY A 32 -5.97 -13.57 -1.07
C GLY A 32 -7.38 -13.22 -0.59
N GLY A 33 -7.63 -13.34 0.71
CA GLY A 33 -8.91 -12.96 1.32
C GLY A 33 -9.21 -11.46 1.18
N ILE A 34 -8.22 -10.61 1.39
CA ILE A 34 -8.35 -9.14 1.20
C ILE A 34 -8.63 -8.83 -0.27
N ALA A 35 -7.91 -9.44 -1.21
CA ALA A 35 -8.12 -9.23 -2.64
C ALA A 35 -9.52 -9.67 -3.10
N ALA A 36 -9.99 -10.82 -2.60
CA ALA A 36 -11.34 -11.31 -2.88
C ALA A 36 -12.42 -10.37 -2.31
N ALA A 37 -12.27 -9.92 -1.06
CA ALA A 37 -13.18 -8.98 -0.44
C ALA A 37 -13.26 -7.64 -1.20
N PHE A 38 -12.11 -7.13 -1.68
CA PHE A 38 -12.06 -5.95 -2.53
C PHE A 38 -12.80 -6.17 -3.85
N ALA A 39 -12.54 -7.28 -4.56
CA ALA A 39 -13.19 -7.60 -5.81
C ALA A 39 -14.72 -7.72 -5.68
N VAL A 40 -15.19 -8.40 -4.63
CA VAL A 40 -16.63 -8.50 -4.32
C VAL A 40 -17.23 -7.13 -4.04
N SER A 41 -16.54 -6.29 -3.27
CA SER A 41 -17.00 -4.93 -2.95
C SER A 41 -17.07 -4.04 -4.19
N ALA A 42 -16.14 -4.16 -5.12
CA ALA A 42 -16.13 -3.39 -6.37
C ALA A 42 -17.30 -3.75 -7.30
N VAL A 43 -17.71 -5.02 -7.33
CA VAL A 43 -18.82 -5.49 -8.18
C VAL A 43 -20.19 -5.22 -7.54
N LEU A 44 -20.33 -5.50 -6.25
CA LEU A 44 -21.63 -5.45 -5.56
C LEU A 44 -21.89 -4.13 -4.84
N GLY A 45 -20.86 -3.35 -4.52
CA GLY A 45 -21.00 -2.09 -3.79
C GLY A 45 -21.95 -1.09 -4.47
N PRO A 46 -21.81 -0.80 -5.78
CA PRO A 46 -22.67 0.15 -6.48
C PRO A 46 -24.14 -0.25 -6.57
N THR A 47 -24.46 -1.54 -6.40
CA THR A 47 -25.83 -2.05 -6.46
C THR A 47 -26.49 -2.18 -5.09
N LEU A 48 -25.69 -2.39 -4.04
CA LEU A 48 -26.18 -2.60 -2.68
C LEU A 48 -26.20 -1.32 -1.84
N LEU A 49 -25.40 -0.31 -2.18
CA LEU A 49 -25.21 0.91 -1.37
C LEU A 49 -25.45 2.17 -2.19
N SER A 50 -26.08 3.17 -1.57
CA SER A 50 -26.30 4.50 -2.16
C SER A 50 -25.11 5.42 -1.86
N ALA A 51 -24.96 6.50 -2.63
CA ALA A 51 -23.87 7.48 -2.50
C ALA A 51 -23.75 8.11 -1.10
N HIS A 52 -24.81 8.06 -0.29
CA HIS A 52 -24.86 8.56 1.09
C HIS A 52 -25.26 7.52 2.12
N THR A 53 -25.03 6.22 1.88
CA THR A 53 -25.24 5.22 2.93
C THR A 53 -24.28 5.52 4.11
N PRO A 54 -24.78 5.71 5.34
CA PRO A 54 -23.93 5.97 6.50
C PRO A 54 -22.91 4.85 6.68
N PHE A 55 -21.66 5.23 6.96
CA PHE A 55 -20.58 4.27 7.20
C PHE A 55 -20.97 3.32 8.34
N LEU A 56 -20.90 2.00 8.10
CA LEU A 56 -21.32 0.97 9.06
C LEU A 56 -22.69 1.26 9.70
N PHE A 57 -23.68 1.71 8.90
CA PHE A 57 -25.01 2.09 9.38
C PHE A 57 -25.03 3.27 10.36
N GLY A 58 -23.99 4.11 10.36
CA GLY A 58 -23.89 5.33 11.15
C GLY A 58 -22.93 5.26 12.35
N ILE A 59 -22.14 4.18 12.47
CA ILE A 59 -21.11 4.10 13.52
C ILE A 59 -20.04 5.16 13.25
N GLY A 60 -19.92 6.12 14.17
CA GLY A 60 -19.01 7.25 14.06
C GLY A 60 -19.63 8.53 13.50
N ASN A 61 -20.93 8.53 13.17
CA ASN A 61 -21.63 9.78 12.89
C ASN A 61 -21.67 10.65 14.15
N LEU A 62 -21.39 11.94 13.99
CA LEU A 62 -21.64 12.92 15.04
C LEU A 62 -23.16 13.04 15.27
N PRO A 63 -23.62 13.29 16.51
CA PRO A 63 -25.03 13.57 16.76
C PRO A 63 -25.48 14.78 15.94
N ASP A 64 -26.65 14.69 15.30
CA ASP A 64 -27.21 15.77 14.47
C ASP A 64 -27.23 17.11 15.21
N ALA A 65 -27.59 17.10 16.51
CA ALA A 65 -27.59 18.29 17.35
C ALA A 65 -26.20 18.93 17.50
N LEU A 66 -25.13 18.13 17.55
CA LEU A 66 -23.75 18.62 17.60
C LEU A 66 -23.34 19.20 16.24
N VAL A 67 -23.67 18.52 15.14
CA VAL A 67 -23.40 19.01 13.78
C VAL A 67 -24.10 20.35 13.53
N TYR A 68 -25.38 20.47 13.88
CA TYR A 68 -26.14 21.71 13.72
C TYR A 68 -25.71 22.83 14.68
N SER A 69 -25.03 22.49 15.79
CA SER A 69 -24.47 23.49 16.71
C SER A 69 -23.13 24.09 16.22
N LEU A 70 -22.47 23.44 15.26
CA LEU A 70 -21.20 23.89 14.70
C LEU A 70 -21.47 24.88 13.55
N PRO A 71 -21.11 26.18 13.68
CA PRO A 71 -21.48 27.20 12.70
C PRO A 71 -20.97 26.91 11.28
N TRP A 72 -19.85 26.21 11.17
CA TRP A 72 -19.23 25.81 9.91
C TRP A 72 -19.86 24.56 9.29
N ALA A 73 -20.41 23.65 10.12
CA ALA A 73 -21.05 22.41 9.66
C ALA A 73 -22.53 22.62 9.31
N ALA A 74 -23.24 23.49 10.03
CA ALA A 74 -24.63 23.85 9.74
C ALA A 74 -24.79 24.66 8.42
N ALA A 75 -23.72 25.30 7.96
CA ALA A 75 -23.73 26.16 6.77
C ALA A 75 -23.46 25.43 5.45
N HIS A 76 -22.97 24.18 5.50
CA HIS A 76 -22.58 23.43 4.30
C HIS A 76 -23.26 22.07 4.30
N SER A 77 -24.35 21.94 3.54
CA SER A 77 -24.80 20.62 3.11
C SER A 77 -23.75 20.07 2.13
N ASP A 78 -23.12 18.95 2.47
CA ASP A 78 -22.15 18.34 1.57
C ASP A 78 -22.82 17.99 0.22
N PRO A 79 -22.18 18.33 -0.91
CA PRO A 79 -22.73 18.02 -2.21
C PRO A 79 -22.69 16.50 -2.45
N VAL A 80 -23.55 15.99 -3.32
CA VAL A 80 -23.75 14.54 -3.52
C VAL A 80 -22.48 13.78 -3.93
N ASN A 81 -21.51 14.50 -4.49
CA ASN A 81 -20.22 14.02 -4.92
C ASN A 81 -19.10 14.16 -3.86
N SER A 82 -19.43 14.52 -2.62
CA SER A 82 -18.48 14.52 -1.50
C SER A 82 -18.12 13.10 -1.06
N LEU A 83 -16.86 12.86 -0.73
CA LEU A 83 -16.48 11.64 -0.02
C LEU A 83 -16.92 11.72 1.45
N SER A 84 -17.39 10.60 2.00
CA SER A 84 -17.65 10.49 3.44
C SER A 84 -16.37 10.65 4.27
N ILE A 85 -16.48 11.08 5.53
CA ILE A 85 -15.33 11.23 6.45
C ILE A 85 -14.47 9.96 6.52
N PRO A 86 -15.03 8.74 6.69
CA PRO A 86 -14.24 7.52 6.69
C PRO A 86 -13.53 7.26 5.35
N THR A 87 -14.17 7.62 4.23
CA THR A 87 -13.54 7.52 2.92
C THR A 87 -12.36 8.48 2.79
N TRP A 88 -12.49 9.72 3.28
CA TRP A 88 -11.41 10.70 3.34
C TRP A 88 -10.23 10.21 4.19
N ALA A 89 -10.51 9.68 5.37
CA ALA A 89 -9.50 9.12 6.26
C ALA A 89 -8.68 8.03 5.56
N ILE A 90 -9.33 7.12 4.81
CA ILE A 90 -8.63 6.07 4.05
C ILE A 90 -7.79 6.65 2.91
N HIS A 91 -8.27 7.66 2.18
CA HIS A 91 -7.51 8.27 1.08
C HIS A 91 -6.24 8.97 1.59
N TYR A 92 -6.38 9.85 2.59
CA TYR A 92 -5.24 10.57 3.17
C TYR A 92 -4.25 9.62 3.85
N SER A 93 -4.74 8.70 4.69
CA SER A 93 -3.86 7.73 5.35
C SER A 93 -3.10 6.89 4.32
N SER A 94 -3.74 6.45 3.24
CA SER A 94 -3.06 5.65 2.21
C SER A 94 -1.96 6.42 1.48
N VAL A 95 -2.16 7.72 1.19
CA VAL A 95 -1.13 8.58 0.57
C VAL A 95 0.07 8.74 1.50
N ILE A 96 -0.17 8.98 2.79
CA ILE A 96 0.89 9.15 3.81
C ILE A 96 1.63 7.83 4.06
N GLU A 97 0.90 6.74 4.26
CA GLU A 97 1.45 5.39 4.43
C GLU A 97 2.36 4.98 3.27
N TYR A 98 2.02 5.40 2.05
CA TYR A 98 2.84 5.12 0.88
C TYR A 98 4.21 5.83 0.95
N VAL A 99 4.27 7.05 1.47
CA VAL A 99 5.55 7.76 1.72
C VAL A 99 6.37 7.05 2.79
N PHE A 100 5.72 6.57 3.85
CA PHE A 100 6.41 5.76 4.86
C PHE A 100 6.96 4.45 4.26
N ALA A 101 6.20 3.77 3.41
CA ALA A 101 6.67 2.58 2.70
C ALA A 101 7.88 2.90 1.80
N MET A 102 7.84 4.01 1.06
CA MET A 102 8.97 4.50 0.25
C MET A 102 10.24 4.72 1.09
N SER A 103 10.09 5.32 2.29
CA SER A 103 11.19 5.54 3.24
C SER A 103 11.76 4.21 3.75
N LEU A 104 10.92 3.23 4.07
CA LEU A 104 11.38 1.91 4.49
C LEU A 104 12.13 1.17 3.38
N VAL A 105 11.64 1.24 2.13
CA VAL A 105 12.33 0.65 0.97
C VAL A 105 13.71 1.30 0.77
N TRP A 106 13.81 2.62 0.96
CA TRP A 106 15.09 3.32 0.87
C TRP A 106 16.06 2.87 1.96
N ARG A 107 15.61 2.83 3.21
CA ARG A 107 16.42 2.35 4.34
C ARG A 107 16.84 0.90 4.16
N TYR A 108 15.97 0.07 3.59
CA TYR A 108 16.31 -1.32 3.24
C TYR A 108 17.48 -1.37 2.25
N ALA A 109 17.54 -0.46 1.28
CA ALA A 109 18.69 -0.36 0.37
C ALA A 109 20.01 -0.08 1.12
N GLU A 110 19.97 0.78 2.13
CA GLU A 110 21.15 1.14 2.93
C GLU A 110 21.59 -0.01 3.83
N VAL A 111 20.64 -0.68 4.50
CA VAL A 111 20.92 -1.85 5.35
C VAL A 111 21.47 -3.02 4.55
N THR A 112 20.92 -3.26 3.35
CA THR A 112 21.34 -4.38 2.50
C THR A 112 22.57 -4.08 1.64
N GLY A 113 22.98 -2.81 1.54
CA GLY A 113 24.00 -2.37 0.59
C GLY A 113 23.59 -2.53 -0.88
N ASN A 114 22.34 -2.88 -1.18
CA ASN A 114 21.84 -3.04 -2.55
C ASN A 114 21.09 -1.79 -3.00
N GLU A 115 21.82 -0.86 -3.61
CA GLU A 115 21.32 0.42 -4.14
C GLU A 115 20.16 0.28 -5.14
N ARG A 116 19.91 -0.92 -5.70
CA ARG A 116 18.77 -1.14 -6.60
C ARG A 116 17.42 -0.97 -5.91
N TRP A 117 17.36 -1.16 -4.59
CA TRP A 117 16.17 -0.85 -3.79
C TRP A 117 15.87 0.64 -3.74
N LYS A 118 16.86 1.53 -3.82
CA LYS A 118 16.59 2.97 -4.01
C LYS A 118 15.94 3.25 -5.36
N GLY A 119 16.32 2.49 -6.39
CA GLY A 119 15.65 2.50 -7.69
C GLY A 119 14.16 2.12 -7.59
N LEU A 120 13.79 1.20 -6.69
CA LEU A 120 12.40 0.89 -6.40
C LEU A 120 11.69 2.08 -5.76
N THR A 121 12.30 2.75 -4.77
CA THR A 121 11.72 3.97 -4.17
C THR A 121 11.46 5.06 -5.22
N TRP A 122 12.40 5.30 -6.14
CA TRP A 122 12.18 6.23 -7.26
C TRP A 122 11.04 5.77 -8.17
N GLY A 123 10.95 4.46 -8.45
CA GLY A 123 9.88 3.86 -9.23
C GLY A 123 8.50 3.91 -8.57
N MET A 124 8.41 4.12 -7.26
CA MET A 124 7.15 4.29 -6.51
C MET A 124 6.53 5.68 -6.70
N LEU A 125 7.31 6.71 -7.04
CA LEU A 125 6.84 8.10 -7.12
C LEU A 125 5.63 8.33 -8.05
N PRO A 126 5.55 7.73 -9.25
CA PRO A 126 4.39 7.97 -10.11
C PRO A 126 3.09 7.42 -9.50
N LEU A 127 3.13 6.27 -8.81
CA LEU A 127 1.94 5.76 -8.10
C LEU A 127 1.55 6.65 -6.92
N HIS A 128 2.51 7.24 -6.22
CA HIS A 128 2.21 8.24 -5.20
C HIS A 128 1.52 9.48 -5.80
N ALA A 129 2.04 10.00 -6.92
CA ALA A 129 1.45 11.11 -7.65
C ALA A 129 0.02 10.80 -8.12
N SER A 130 -0.26 9.56 -8.53
CA SER A 130 -1.63 9.10 -8.84
C SER A 130 -2.57 9.28 -7.65
N GLY A 131 -2.17 8.84 -6.46
CA GLY A 131 -2.96 9.01 -5.23
C GLY A 131 -3.22 10.48 -4.90
N VAL A 132 -2.22 11.36 -5.09
CA VAL A 132 -2.38 12.81 -4.89
C VAL A 132 -3.34 13.43 -5.91
N CYS A 133 -3.29 13.02 -7.18
CA CYS A 133 -4.23 13.47 -8.21
C CYS A 133 -5.67 13.11 -7.85
N ALA A 134 -5.91 11.87 -7.41
CA ALA A 134 -7.22 11.40 -6.97
C ALA A 134 -7.73 12.21 -5.76
N CYS A 135 -6.89 12.40 -4.73
CA CYS A 135 -7.25 13.18 -3.55
C CYS A 135 -7.55 14.64 -3.89
N THR A 136 -6.77 15.24 -4.81
CA THR A 136 -6.99 16.63 -5.26
C THR A 136 -8.32 16.75 -6.01
N TYR A 137 -8.64 15.81 -6.88
CA TYR A 137 -9.91 15.81 -7.61
C TYR A 137 -11.11 15.68 -6.66
N HIS A 138 -11.01 14.81 -5.65
CA HIS A 138 -12.03 14.65 -4.63
C HIS A 138 -12.12 15.84 -3.66
N PHE A 139 -11.01 16.51 -3.38
CA PHE A 139 -10.98 17.71 -2.53
C PHE A 139 -11.85 18.83 -3.08
N PHE A 140 -11.88 19.00 -4.40
CA PHE A 140 -12.71 20.00 -5.07
C PHE A 140 -14.10 19.49 -5.47
N TYR A 141 -14.54 18.37 -4.91
CA TYR A 141 -15.83 17.75 -5.23
C TYR A 141 -15.96 17.41 -6.72
N ASN A 142 -14.97 16.76 -7.32
CA ASN A 142 -15.07 16.14 -8.65
C ASN A 142 -15.62 17.07 -9.77
N PRO A 143 -15.15 18.32 -9.91
CA PRO A 143 -15.72 19.24 -10.88
C PRO A 143 -15.27 18.87 -12.29
N SER A 144 -16.10 19.14 -13.30
CA SER A 144 -15.78 18.86 -14.71
C SER A 144 -14.47 19.49 -15.16
N ASP A 145 -14.17 20.68 -14.66
CA ASP A 145 -13.00 21.49 -15.04
C ASP A 145 -11.68 20.85 -14.60
N LEU A 146 -11.72 19.97 -13.60
CA LEU A 146 -10.56 19.24 -13.11
C LEU A 146 -10.51 17.78 -13.58
N GLN A 147 -11.35 17.36 -14.54
CA GLN A 147 -11.31 15.97 -15.03
C GLN A 147 -9.97 15.53 -15.60
N PHE A 148 -9.12 16.47 -16.03
CA PHE A 148 -7.75 16.15 -16.45
C PHE A 148 -6.95 15.47 -15.32
N LEU A 149 -7.29 15.70 -14.04
CA LEU A 149 -6.68 15.01 -12.90
C LEU A 149 -6.96 13.51 -12.92
N VAL A 150 -8.14 13.08 -13.39
CA VAL A 150 -8.48 11.66 -13.55
C VAL A 150 -7.63 11.03 -14.66
N THR A 151 -7.43 11.75 -15.76
CA THR A 151 -6.53 11.31 -16.83
C THR A 151 -5.08 11.24 -16.34
N LEU A 152 -4.64 12.24 -15.59
CA LEU A 152 -3.29 12.28 -15.00
C LEU A 152 -3.09 11.16 -13.97
N GLN A 153 -4.10 10.88 -13.14
CA GLN A 153 -4.12 9.74 -12.23
C GLN A 153 -3.96 8.42 -12.99
N ALA A 154 -4.72 8.20 -14.07
CA ALA A 154 -4.61 6.98 -14.87
C ALA A 154 -3.21 6.85 -15.52
N PHE A 155 -2.69 7.94 -16.09
CA PHE A 155 -1.36 7.98 -16.68
C PHE A 155 -0.25 7.67 -15.67
N THR A 156 -0.27 8.33 -14.52
CA THR A 156 0.73 8.13 -13.45
C THR A 156 0.62 6.75 -12.81
N THR A 157 -0.59 6.16 -12.76
CA THR A 157 -0.80 4.76 -12.36
C THR A 157 -0.15 3.79 -13.33
N LEU A 158 -0.39 3.94 -14.63
CA LEU A 158 0.22 3.11 -15.66
C LEU A 158 1.75 3.23 -15.62
N LEU A 159 2.25 4.46 -15.62
CA LEU A 159 3.69 4.75 -15.56
C LEU A 159 4.31 4.14 -14.29
N GLY A 160 3.65 4.29 -13.15
CA GLY A 160 4.12 3.78 -11.88
C GLY A 160 4.15 2.25 -11.81
N ASN A 161 3.16 1.57 -12.38
CA ASN A 161 3.19 0.11 -12.52
C ASN A 161 4.35 -0.35 -13.41
N ILE A 162 4.63 0.36 -14.50
CA ILE A 162 5.77 0.07 -15.38
C ILE A 162 7.09 0.28 -14.63
N THR A 163 7.26 1.39 -13.91
CA THR A 163 8.50 1.68 -13.17
C THR A 163 8.72 0.72 -12.02
N LEU A 164 7.67 0.33 -11.30
CA LEU A 164 7.75 -0.72 -10.28
C LEU A 164 8.11 -2.08 -10.86
N ALA A 165 7.48 -2.49 -11.96
CA ALA A 165 7.79 -3.77 -12.62
C ALA A 165 9.25 -3.81 -13.07
N TYR A 166 9.74 -2.71 -13.66
CA TYR A 166 11.14 -2.60 -14.06
C TYR A 166 12.10 -2.62 -12.87
N ALA A 167 11.79 -1.89 -11.79
CA ALA A 167 12.62 -1.89 -10.59
C ALA A 167 12.67 -3.27 -9.91
N ALA A 168 11.52 -3.95 -9.82
CA ALA A 168 11.41 -5.31 -9.31
C ALA A 168 12.24 -6.30 -10.16
N TYR A 169 12.17 -6.18 -11.49
CA TYR A 169 13.00 -6.97 -12.40
C TYR A 169 14.50 -6.76 -12.14
N ARG A 170 14.94 -5.51 -11.96
CA ARG A 170 16.36 -5.21 -11.65
C ARG A 170 16.81 -5.80 -10.32
N ILE A 171 15.94 -5.77 -9.30
CA ILE A 171 16.21 -6.38 -8.00
C ILE A 171 16.32 -7.90 -8.15
N ALA A 172 15.39 -8.54 -8.87
CA ALA A 172 15.38 -9.98 -9.09
C ALA A 172 16.69 -10.46 -9.75
N ILE A 173 17.06 -9.89 -10.90
CA ILE A 173 18.31 -10.25 -11.59
C ILE A 173 19.54 -10.01 -10.69
N SER A 174 19.52 -8.98 -9.84
CA SER A 174 20.63 -8.73 -8.92
C SER A 174 20.77 -9.76 -7.80
N ASN A 175 19.68 -10.41 -7.44
CA ASN A 175 19.65 -11.48 -6.44
C ASN A 175 19.83 -12.86 -7.08
N GLY A 176 20.29 -12.92 -8.34
CA GLY A 176 20.57 -14.16 -9.05
C GLY A 176 19.36 -14.84 -9.70
N TRP A 177 18.17 -14.21 -9.70
CA TRP A 177 17.01 -14.78 -10.38
C TRP A 177 17.25 -14.87 -11.88
N THR A 178 16.81 -15.97 -12.48
CA THR A 178 16.82 -16.15 -13.94
C THR A 178 15.41 -16.31 -14.47
N LEU A 179 15.15 -15.87 -15.71
CA LEU A 179 13.84 -16.04 -16.35
C LEU A 179 13.41 -17.52 -16.47
N GLY A 180 14.36 -18.46 -16.41
CA GLY A 180 14.07 -19.90 -16.40
C GLY A 180 13.37 -20.38 -15.13
N GLU A 181 13.44 -19.62 -14.03
CA GLU A 181 12.76 -19.92 -12.77
C GLU A 181 11.28 -19.52 -12.77
N LEU A 182 10.85 -18.76 -13.78
CA LEU A 182 9.43 -18.46 -14.02
C LEU A 182 8.67 -19.65 -14.64
N ASN A 183 9.38 -20.76 -14.95
CA ASN A 183 8.78 -21.96 -15.50
C ASN A 183 7.83 -22.61 -14.47
N PRO A 184 6.52 -22.71 -14.75
CA PRO A 184 5.56 -23.30 -13.82
C PRO A 184 5.66 -24.83 -13.74
N LEU A 185 6.51 -25.47 -14.56
CA LEU A 185 6.74 -26.91 -14.54
C LEU A 185 7.64 -27.31 -13.36
N PRO A 186 7.39 -28.48 -12.72
CA PRO A 186 8.18 -28.93 -11.58
C PRO A 186 9.67 -29.00 -11.91
N LYS A 187 10.52 -28.38 -11.07
CA LYS A 187 11.98 -28.49 -11.20
C LYS A 187 12.35 -29.97 -11.03
N SER A 188 13.05 -30.55 -12.01
CA SER A 188 13.60 -31.91 -11.92
C SER A 188 14.63 -31.97 -10.79
N GLN A 189 14.56 -33.00 -9.92
CA GLN A 189 15.55 -33.22 -8.85
C GLN A 189 16.97 -33.52 -9.38
N THR A 190 17.12 -33.75 -10.69
CA THR A 190 18.39 -34.06 -11.34
C THR A 190 18.97 -32.91 -12.18
N ASP A 191 18.36 -31.71 -12.16
CA ASP A 191 18.87 -30.57 -12.93
C ASP A 191 20.07 -29.89 -12.22
N PRO A 192 21.29 -29.92 -12.80
CA PRO A 192 22.47 -29.30 -12.19
C PRO A 192 22.34 -27.77 -12.00
N ARG A 193 21.39 -27.12 -12.69
CA ARG A 193 21.15 -25.67 -12.58
C ARG A 193 20.44 -25.26 -11.29
N GLY A 194 19.80 -26.21 -10.59
CA GLY A 194 19.12 -25.95 -9.31
C GLY A 194 20.06 -25.82 -8.11
N LEU A 195 21.23 -26.47 -8.15
CA LEU A 195 22.17 -26.52 -7.01
C LEU A 195 23.03 -25.26 -6.81
N VAL A 196 23.08 -24.34 -7.79
CA VAL A 196 24.02 -23.19 -7.77
C VAL A 196 23.37 -21.89 -7.26
N VAL A 197 22.03 -21.81 -7.21
CA VAL A 197 21.30 -20.58 -6.88
C VAL A 197 21.27 -20.30 -5.37
N GLU A 198 21.28 -21.35 -4.53
CA GLU A 198 21.12 -21.18 -3.07
C GLU A 198 22.32 -20.53 -2.37
N VAL A 199 23.52 -20.61 -2.94
CA VAL A 199 24.75 -20.13 -2.29
C VAL A 199 24.92 -18.60 -2.38
N ASN A 200 24.30 -17.96 -3.37
CA ASN A 200 24.40 -16.50 -3.56
C ASN A 200 23.22 -15.71 -2.97
N ALA A 201 22.11 -16.39 -2.65
CA ALA A 201 20.92 -15.75 -2.09
C ALA A 201 21.00 -15.52 -0.56
N ALA A 202 21.96 -16.14 0.12
CA ALA A 202 22.03 -16.19 1.58
C ALA A 202 23.34 -15.63 2.14
N LYS A 203 23.68 -14.38 1.82
CA LYS A 203 24.69 -13.66 2.62
C LYS A 203 23.95 -12.88 3.71
N PRO A 204 24.01 -13.29 4.99
CA PRO A 204 23.27 -12.63 6.05
C PRO A 204 23.82 -11.21 6.22
N LEU A 205 22.92 -10.25 6.08
CA LEU A 205 23.21 -8.82 6.21
C LEU A 205 23.19 -8.42 7.68
N LEU A 206 23.97 -7.38 7.99
CA LEU A 206 24.17 -6.86 9.35
C LEU A 206 22.84 -6.64 10.07
N THR A 207 22.67 -7.35 11.18
CA THR A 207 21.49 -7.25 12.04
C THR A 207 21.54 -5.95 12.84
N TYR A 208 20.52 -5.11 12.70
CA TYR A 208 20.27 -4.00 13.63
C TYR A 208 19.15 -4.42 14.59
N ALA A 209 19.37 -4.23 15.89
CA ALA A 209 18.33 -4.44 16.89
C ALA A 209 17.21 -3.41 16.67
N ALA A 210 15.97 -3.88 16.57
CA ALA A 210 14.82 -2.99 16.55
C ALA A 210 14.71 -2.29 17.92
N GLU A 211 14.98 -0.98 17.96
CA GLU A 211 14.92 -0.19 19.20
C GLU A 211 13.47 0.03 19.68
N GLU A 212 12.47 -0.08 18.78
CA GLU A 212 11.05 0.12 19.10
C GLU A 212 10.20 -1.16 19.00
N SER A 213 9.31 -1.32 19.98
CA SER A 213 8.38 -2.46 20.05
C SER A 213 7.27 -2.38 18.99
N GLU A 214 6.79 -3.55 18.54
CA GLU A 214 5.76 -3.65 17.49
C GLU A 214 4.46 -2.94 17.84
N PHE A 215 4.13 -2.94 19.13
CA PHE A 215 2.98 -2.25 19.68
C PHE A 215 3.13 -0.72 19.58
N SER A 216 4.34 -0.19 19.79
CA SER A 216 4.61 1.24 19.66
C SER A 216 4.51 1.72 18.21
N LEU A 217 5.05 0.93 17.26
CA LEU A 217 4.96 1.25 15.83
C LEU A 217 3.51 1.18 15.34
N ALA A 218 2.78 0.13 15.73
CA ALA A 218 1.37 -0.03 15.38
C ALA A 218 0.50 1.07 16.00
N ILE A 219 0.78 1.50 17.24
CA ILE A 219 0.09 2.62 17.89
C ILE A 219 0.43 3.95 17.22
N LYS A 220 1.68 4.21 16.87
CA LYS A 220 2.05 5.44 16.15
C LYS A 220 1.34 5.48 14.80
N LEU A 221 1.34 4.37 14.08
CA LEU A 221 0.73 4.28 12.76
C LEU A 221 -0.80 4.35 12.82
N ALA A 222 -1.44 3.64 13.75
CA ALA A 222 -2.87 3.74 14.00
C ALA A 222 -3.26 5.14 14.53
N GLY A 223 -2.44 5.72 15.41
CA GLY A 223 -2.63 7.05 15.97
C GLY A 223 -2.59 8.14 14.90
N PHE A 224 -1.67 8.04 13.91
CA PHE A 224 -1.69 8.90 12.73
C PHE A 224 -2.95 8.72 11.89
N THR A 225 -3.46 7.50 11.75
CA THR A 225 -4.71 7.22 11.02
C THR A 225 -5.95 7.77 11.75
N PHE A 226 -5.99 7.72 13.09
CA PHE A 226 -7.10 8.27 13.88
C PHE A 226 -7.05 9.80 14.03
N LEU A 227 -5.85 10.40 14.13
CA LEU A 227 -5.68 11.85 14.13
C LEU A 227 -6.00 12.50 12.77
N ALA A 228 -5.85 11.76 11.67
CA ALA A 228 -6.31 12.20 10.34
C ALA A 228 -7.82 12.02 10.14
N ALA A 229 -8.52 11.36 11.07
CA ALA A 229 -9.95 11.05 11.02
C ALA A 229 -10.77 11.78 12.10
N SER A 230 -10.15 12.64 12.91
CA SER A 230 -10.79 13.42 13.98
C SER A 230 -10.64 14.93 13.77
#